data_AF-A0AAW4SD95-F1
#
_entry.id   AF-A0AAW4SD95-F1
#
_cell.length_a   1.000
_cell.length_b   1.000
_cell.length_c   1.000
_cell.angle_alpha   90.00
_cell.angle_beta   90.00
_cell.angle_gamma   90.00
#
_symmetry.space_group_name_H-M   'P 1'
#
loop_
_entity.id
_entity.type
_entity.pdbx_description
1 polymer ?
#
loop_
_entity_poly.entity_id
_entity_poly.type
_entity_poly.pdbx_seq_one_letter_code
_entity_poly.pdbx_strand_id
1 'polypeptide(L)'
;MSDHVQGGNDIVIGAFGGRSLNTLVGDGTTMSGHVHGGNDTLIALQTGQTGSALLYGDAFGMADHAHGGNDNLTFTIGDEAQTGGGRLYGDGGGLSGDARGGNDTLTVVDLHGNLHLYSFLLIGDVDSMFGNAQGGKGLYKK
;
A
#
# COMPACT_ATOMS: atom_id res chain seq x y z
N MET A 1 15.12 -6.61 0.74
CA MET A 1 15.56 -7.30 1.97
C MET A 1 15.64 -8.79 1.69
N SER A 2 16.61 -9.50 2.26
CA SER A 2 16.80 -10.94 2.08
C SER A 2 17.22 -11.64 3.37
N ASP A 3 17.11 -12.98 3.38
CA ASP A 3 17.53 -13.87 4.47
C ASP A 3 16.68 -13.74 5.74
N HIS A 4 17.27 -13.43 6.90
CA HIS A 4 16.58 -13.41 8.19
C HIS A 4 16.55 -12.00 8.75
N VAL A 5 15.86 -11.09 8.04
CA VAL A 5 15.76 -9.67 8.39
C VAL A 5 14.32 -9.33 8.74
N GLN A 6 14.15 -8.41 9.69
CA GLN A 6 12.88 -7.83 10.08
C GLN A 6 12.80 -6.39 9.56
N GLY A 7 11.69 -6.06 8.92
CA GLY A 7 11.30 -4.72 8.49
C GLY A 7 10.98 -3.78 9.64
N GLY A 8 11.01 -2.48 9.37
CA GLY A 8 10.69 -1.45 10.35
C GLY A 8 9.18 -1.24 10.44
N ASN A 9 8.67 -0.82 11.59
CA ASN A 9 7.31 -0.27 11.63
C ASN A 9 7.40 1.23 11.31
N ASP A 10 7.22 1.59 10.05
CA ASP A 10 7.48 2.91 9.53
C ASP A 10 6.22 3.78 9.43
N ILE A 11 6.43 5.10 9.51
CA ILE A 11 5.39 6.10 9.21
C ILE A 11 5.85 6.87 7.98
N VAL A 12 5.20 6.63 6.85
CA VAL A 12 5.54 7.25 5.57
C VAL A 12 4.43 8.22 5.18
N ILE A 13 4.79 9.49 5.00
CA ILE A 13 3.84 10.55 4.63
C ILE A 13 4.28 11.19 3.32
N GLY A 14 3.40 11.16 2.31
CA GLY A 14 3.62 11.78 1.02
C GLY A 14 2.56 12.80 0.69
N ALA A 15 2.94 14.09 0.57
CA ALA A 15 2.08 15.12 0.02
C ALA A 15 2.34 15.28 -1.48
N PHE A 16 1.29 15.36 -2.29
CA PHE A 16 1.42 15.39 -3.76
C PHE A 16 0.29 16.16 -4.45
N GLY A 17 0.48 16.47 -5.73
CA GLY A 17 -0.46 17.28 -6.52
C GLY A 17 0.14 17.74 -7.84
N GLY A 18 -0.60 18.53 -8.61
CA GLY A 18 -0.10 19.08 -9.87
C GLY A 18 0.22 18.03 -10.95
N ARG A 19 -0.60 16.97 -11.03
CA ARG A 19 -0.47 15.85 -12.00
C ARG A 19 0.71 14.91 -11.72
N SER A 20 1.25 14.93 -10.49
CA SER A 20 2.27 13.98 -10.06
C SER A 20 1.69 12.59 -9.76
N LEU A 21 2.52 11.57 -9.95
CA LEU A 21 2.32 10.23 -9.38
C LEU A 21 3.30 10.04 -8.23
N ASN A 22 2.81 9.75 -7.03
CA ASN A 22 3.64 9.43 -5.87
C ASN A 22 3.62 7.93 -5.60
N THR A 23 4.68 7.40 -4.99
CA THR A 23 4.76 5.99 -4.59
C THR A 23 5.31 5.91 -3.18
N LEU A 24 4.53 5.29 -2.30
CA LEU A 24 4.89 5.02 -0.91
C LEU A 24 5.01 3.51 -0.74
N VAL A 25 6.04 3.10 0.00
CA VAL A 25 6.38 1.72 0.29
C VAL A 25 6.91 1.69 1.72
N GLY A 26 6.47 0.75 2.55
CA GLY A 26 6.94 0.64 3.94
C GLY A 26 8.36 0.11 4.03
N ASP A 27 8.56 -1.17 3.71
CA ASP A 27 9.83 -1.88 3.93
C ASP A 27 10.79 -1.91 2.73
N GLY A 28 10.27 -1.69 1.51
CA GLY A 28 11.10 -1.38 0.35
C GLY A 28 10.78 -2.17 -0.92
N THR A 29 11.75 -2.28 -1.83
CA THR A 29 11.43 -2.70 -3.22
C THR A 29 11.04 -4.18 -3.32
N THR A 30 11.75 -5.08 -2.63
CA THR A 30 11.50 -6.52 -2.67
C THR A 30 11.88 -7.20 -1.35
N MET A 31 11.13 -8.25 -0.99
CA MET A 31 11.41 -9.10 0.18
C MET A 31 11.47 -10.57 -0.23
N SER A 32 12.52 -11.28 0.17
CA SER A 32 12.71 -12.70 -0.15
C SER A 32 13.46 -13.44 0.96
N GLY A 33 13.49 -14.77 0.92
CA GLY A 33 13.99 -15.59 2.04
C GLY A 33 12.98 -15.67 3.21
N HIS A 34 13.46 -15.55 4.45
CA HIS A 34 12.66 -15.67 5.68
C HIS A 34 12.41 -14.28 6.33
N VAL A 35 12.27 -13.27 5.48
CA VAL A 35 12.08 -11.89 5.89
C VAL A 35 10.68 -11.69 6.46
N HIS A 36 10.56 -10.85 7.46
CA HIS A 36 9.27 -10.43 8.02
C HIS A 36 9.17 -8.91 7.91
N GLY A 37 8.10 -8.42 7.30
CA GLY A 37 7.80 -7.00 7.20
C GLY A 37 7.39 -6.43 8.55
N GLY A 38 7.52 -5.11 8.68
CA GLY A 38 6.97 -4.36 9.80
C GLY A 38 5.54 -3.92 9.53
N ASN A 39 4.86 -3.45 10.58
CA ASN A 39 3.51 -2.91 10.46
C ASN A 39 3.61 -1.41 10.17
N ASP A 40 3.36 -1.03 8.93
CA ASP A 40 3.59 0.30 8.40
C ASP A 40 2.34 1.17 8.40
N THR A 41 2.54 2.48 8.47
CA THR A 41 1.49 3.47 8.31
C THR A 41 1.84 4.40 7.14
N LEU A 42 1.14 4.23 6.03
CA LEU A 42 1.33 5.00 4.81
C LEU A 42 0.20 6.01 4.64
N ILE A 43 0.56 7.29 4.55
CA ILE A 43 -0.40 8.39 4.38
C ILE A 43 -0.06 9.16 3.10
N ALA A 44 -0.92 9.02 2.10
CA ALA A 44 -0.85 9.78 0.86
C ALA A 44 -1.87 10.94 0.91
N LEU A 45 -1.37 12.18 0.91
CA LEU A 45 -2.20 13.38 0.95
C LEU A 45 -2.15 14.13 -0.39
N GLN A 46 -3.26 14.12 -1.13
CA GLN A 46 -3.36 14.94 -2.34
C GLN A 46 -3.69 16.38 -1.94
N THR A 47 -2.72 17.29 -2.05
CA THR A 47 -2.91 18.72 -1.76
C THR A 47 -3.13 19.56 -3.01
N GLY A 48 -2.81 19.07 -4.21
CA GLY A 48 -3.05 19.80 -5.46
C GLY A 48 -4.30 19.34 -6.22
N GLN A 49 -4.74 20.17 -7.17
CA GLN A 49 -5.96 19.96 -7.96
C GLN A 49 -6.07 18.59 -8.63
N THR A 50 -4.95 18.03 -9.08
CA THR A 50 -4.90 16.71 -9.72
C THR A 50 -3.70 15.92 -9.21
N GLY A 51 -3.83 14.60 -9.06
CA GLY A 51 -2.70 13.76 -8.66
C GLY A 51 -3.08 12.29 -8.55
N SER A 52 -2.08 11.44 -8.36
CA SER A 52 -2.32 10.04 -8.02
C SER A 52 -1.24 9.48 -7.09
N ALA A 53 -1.56 8.42 -6.37
CA ALA A 53 -0.60 7.71 -5.54
C ALA A 53 -0.72 6.19 -5.67
N LEU A 54 0.42 5.52 -5.54
CA LEU A 54 0.55 4.08 -5.35
C LEU A 54 1.05 3.85 -3.93
N LEU A 55 0.37 3.00 -3.17
CA LEU A 55 0.78 2.62 -1.82
C LEU A 55 0.90 1.09 -1.80
N TYR A 56 2.00 0.62 -1.24
CA TYR A 56 2.29 -0.77 -0.94
C TYR A 56 2.68 -0.82 0.53
N GLY A 57 1.97 -1.57 1.37
CA GLY A 57 2.29 -1.59 2.79
C GLY A 57 3.70 -2.09 3.04
N ASP A 58 4.01 -3.31 2.62
CA ASP A 58 5.35 -3.87 2.73
C ASP A 58 6.26 -3.48 1.55
N ALA A 59 6.00 -4.04 0.35
CA ALA A 59 6.97 -4.07 -0.74
C ALA A 59 6.35 -4.20 -2.14
N PHE A 60 7.09 -3.87 -3.20
CA PHE A 60 6.58 -4.12 -4.56
C PHE A 60 6.40 -5.61 -4.87
N GLY A 61 7.19 -6.49 -4.25
CA GLY A 61 7.03 -7.92 -4.41
C GLY A 61 7.66 -8.73 -3.29
N MET A 62 7.00 -9.82 -2.93
CA MET A 62 7.43 -10.74 -1.87
C MET A 62 7.52 -12.18 -2.40
N ALA A 63 8.54 -12.90 -1.97
CA ALA A 63 8.85 -14.24 -2.46
C ALA A 63 9.36 -15.17 -1.37
N ASP A 64 9.54 -16.44 -1.73
CA ASP A 64 10.05 -17.51 -0.87
C ASP A 64 9.22 -17.74 0.40
N HIS A 65 9.72 -17.38 1.58
CA HIS A 65 9.04 -17.52 2.87
C HIS A 65 8.86 -16.16 3.54
N ALA A 66 8.81 -15.08 2.74
CA ALA A 66 8.60 -13.74 3.25
C ALA A 66 7.21 -13.61 3.87
N HIS A 67 7.13 -12.88 4.97
CA HIS A 67 5.89 -12.55 5.67
C HIS A 67 5.69 -11.04 5.69
N GLY A 68 4.51 -10.58 5.31
CA GLY A 68 4.12 -9.18 5.36
C GLY A 68 3.68 -8.74 6.75
N GLY A 69 3.69 -7.43 6.95
CA GLY A 69 3.13 -6.73 8.10
C GLY A 69 1.62 -6.56 8.05
N ASN A 70 1.07 -5.90 9.06
CA ASN A 70 -0.33 -5.49 9.08
C ASN A 70 -0.37 -3.96 8.97
N ASP A 71 -0.67 -3.48 7.78
CA ASP A 71 -0.39 -2.10 7.42
C ASP A 71 -1.65 -1.23 7.44
N ASN A 72 -1.45 0.06 7.71
CA ASN A 72 -2.50 1.07 7.63
C ASN A 72 -2.21 2.01 6.47
N LEU A 73 -2.95 1.84 5.38
CA LEU A 73 -2.82 2.64 4.17
C LEU A 73 -3.98 3.63 4.09
N THR A 74 -3.66 4.92 4.10
CA THR A 74 -4.63 6.00 4.02
C THR A 74 -4.35 6.90 2.82
N PHE A 75 -5.32 7.03 1.92
CA PHE A 75 -5.34 8.06 0.90
C PHE A 75 -6.30 9.17 1.31
N THR A 76 -5.80 10.39 1.44
CA THR A 76 -6.61 11.57 1.77
C THR A 76 -6.71 12.50 0.55
N ILE A 77 -7.95 12.75 0.13
CA ILE A 77 -8.28 13.78 -0.86
C ILE A 77 -8.35 15.11 -0.10
N GLY A 78 -7.34 15.95 -0.30
CA GLY A 78 -7.24 17.24 0.35
C GLY A 78 -8.15 18.29 -0.25
N ASP A 79 -8.16 19.45 0.39
CA ASP A 79 -9.17 20.46 0.13
C ASP A 79 -9.14 21.03 -1.30
N GLU A 80 -7.95 21.26 -1.84
CA GLU A 80 -7.82 21.80 -3.19
C GLU A 80 -7.93 20.74 -4.29
N ALA A 81 -8.08 19.47 -3.90
CA ALA A 81 -8.03 18.33 -4.81
C ALA A 81 -9.35 18.18 -5.58
N GLN A 82 -9.27 18.08 -6.91
CA GLN A 82 -10.43 18.05 -7.80
C GLN A 82 -10.61 16.69 -8.48
N THR A 83 -9.54 16.11 -9.01
CA THR A 83 -9.58 14.79 -9.68
C THR A 83 -8.33 13.98 -9.37
N GLY A 84 -8.38 12.67 -9.60
CA GLY A 84 -7.22 11.83 -9.40
C GLY A 84 -7.56 10.37 -9.12
N GLY A 85 -6.71 9.74 -8.33
CA GLY A 85 -6.92 8.37 -7.92
C GLY A 85 -5.77 7.74 -7.17
N GLY A 86 -6.00 6.53 -6.69
CA GLY A 86 -5.00 5.78 -5.97
C GLY A 86 -5.13 4.29 -6.18
N ARG A 87 -3.99 3.60 -6.11
CA ARG A 87 -3.96 2.15 -5.90
C ARG A 87 -3.29 1.88 -4.57
N LEU A 88 -4.01 1.16 -3.72
CA LEU A 88 -3.54 0.76 -2.41
C LEU A 88 -3.50 -0.76 -2.42
N TYR A 89 -2.32 -1.32 -2.19
CA TYR A 89 -2.06 -2.73 -2.00
C TYR A 89 -1.68 -2.91 -0.55
N GLY A 90 -2.39 -3.74 0.22
CA GLY A 90 -2.09 -3.93 1.63
C GLY A 90 -0.66 -4.40 1.82
N ASP A 91 -0.27 -5.51 1.20
CA ASP A 91 1.13 -5.96 1.26
C ASP A 91 1.96 -5.37 0.10
N GLY A 92 1.52 -5.61 -1.14
CA GLY A 92 2.45 -5.50 -2.26
C GLY A 92 1.90 -5.67 -3.68
N GLY A 93 2.79 -5.64 -4.67
CA GLY A 93 2.42 -5.87 -6.07
C GLY A 93 2.16 -7.34 -6.41
N GLY A 94 2.83 -8.26 -5.71
CA GLY A 94 2.67 -9.70 -5.93
C GLY A 94 3.33 -10.56 -4.86
N LEU A 95 2.74 -11.74 -4.62
CA LEU A 95 3.28 -12.78 -3.74
C LEU A 95 3.66 -14.03 -4.55
N SER A 96 4.75 -14.69 -4.17
CA SER A 96 5.19 -15.94 -4.80
C SER A 96 5.87 -16.90 -3.81
N GLY A 97 5.97 -18.18 -4.18
CA GLY A 97 6.55 -19.21 -3.31
C GLY A 97 5.58 -19.59 -2.20
N ASP A 98 6.05 -19.55 -0.95
CA ASP A 98 5.27 -19.74 0.26
C ASP A 98 5.07 -18.40 1.03
N ALA A 99 5.28 -17.26 0.35
CA ALA A 99 5.13 -15.95 0.95
C ALA A 99 3.71 -15.70 1.47
N ARG A 100 3.58 -14.97 2.58
CA ARG A 100 2.27 -14.62 3.13
C ARG A 100 2.16 -13.13 3.37
N GLY A 101 1.02 -12.56 3.01
CA GLY A 101 0.63 -11.22 3.43
C GLY A 101 0.16 -11.18 4.88
N GLY A 102 -0.03 -9.98 5.40
CA GLY A 102 -0.69 -9.71 6.67
C GLY A 102 -2.08 -9.09 6.51
N ASN A 103 -2.59 -8.49 7.58
CA ASN A 103 -3.98 -8.03 7.66
C ASN A 103 -4.04 -6.51 7.60
N ASP A 104 -4.27 -5.99 6.41
CA ASP A 104 -4.15 -4.55 6.18
C ASP A 104 -5.46 -3.81 6.33
N THR A 105 -5.37 -2.53 6.65
CA THR A 105 -6.49 -1.61 6.65
C THR A 105 -6.27 -0.54 5.60
N LEU A 106 -7.14 -0.54 4.60
CA LEU A 106 -7.10 0.40 3.49
C LEU A 106 -8.25 1.39 3.63
N THR A 107 -7.91 2.67 3.72
CA THR A 107 -8.87 3.77 3.92
C THR A 107 -8.70 4.85 2.87
N VAL A 108 -9.81 5.27 2.26
CA VAL A 108 -9.88 6.53 1.52
C VAL A 108 -10.65 7.55 2.35
N VAL A 109 -10.10 8.75 2.49
CA VAL A 109 -10.74 9.87 3.18
C VAL A 109 -10.97 10.98 2.17
N ASP A 110 -12.22 11.42 2.05
CA ASP A 110 -12.62 12.56 1.23
C ASP A 110 -13.06 13.72 2.12
N LEU A 111 -12.29 14.81 2.10
CA LEU A 111 -12.60 16.00 2.91
C LEU A 111 -13.67 16.90 2.27
N HIS A 112 -13.98 16.72 0.99
CA HIS A 112 -14.82 17.65 0.22
C HIS A 112 -15.99 17.02 -0.56
N GLY A 113 -16.18 15.70 -0.49
CA GLY A 113 -17.30 15.02 -1.16
C GLY A 113 -17.12 14.84 -2.67
N ASN A 114 -15.91 15.04 -3.19
CA ASN A 114 -15.57 14.90 -4.60
C ASN A 114 -15.19 13.47 -5.01
N LEU A 115 -15.40 12.48 -4.15
CA LEU A 115 -15.04 11.07 -4.36
C LEU A 115 -15.49 10.49 -5.73
N HIS A 116 -16.59 11.01 -6.28
CA HIS A 116 -17.14 10.62 -7.58
C HIS A 116 -16.25 11.02 -8.78
N LEU A 117 -15.31 11.95 -8.60
CA LEU A 117 -14.31 12.38 -9.59
C LEU A 117 -13.00 11.58 -9.49
N TYR A 118 -12.93 10.60 -8.59
CA TYR A 118 -11.73 9.82 -8.34
C TYR A 118 -11.90 8.35 -8.71
N SER A 119 -10.81 7.78 -9.19
CA SER A 119 -10.69 6.34 -9.43
C SER A 119 -9.82 5.70 -8.36
N PHE A 120 -10.36 4.70 -7.66
CA PHE A 120 -9.62 3.97 -6.64
C PHE A 120 -9.68 2.48 -6.89
N LEU A 121 -8.53 1.84 -6.70
CA LEU A 121 -8.39 0.39 -6.61
C LEU A 121 -7.78 0.06 -5.26
N LEU A 122 -8.56 -0.58 -4.40
CA LEU A 122 -8.11 -1.06 -3.09
C LEU A 122 -7.98 -2.58 -3.21
N ILE A 123 -6.76 -3.07 -3.06
CA ILE A 123 -6.43 -4.49 -3.10
C ILE A 123 -5.95 -4.87 -1.71
N GLY A 124 -6.64 -5.84 -1.11
CA GLY A 124 -6.32 -6.40 0.20
C GLY A 124 -4.87 -6.69 0.40
N ASP A 125 -4.39 -7.60 -0.42
CA ASP A 125 -3.05 -8.13 -0.28
C ASP A 125 -2.22 -7.66 -1.49
N VAL A 126 -2.38 -8.36 -2.61
CA VAL A 126 -1.61 -8.16 -3.84
C VAL A 126 -2.42 -8.37 -5.12
N ASP A 127 -1.90 -7.86 -6.25
CA ASP A 127 -2.54 -8.01 -7.58
C ASP A 127 -2.46 -9.46 -8.11
N SER A 128 -1.41 -10.19 -7.72
CA SER A 128 -1.16 -11.55 -8.19
C SER A 128 -0.50 -12.43 -7.14
N MET A 129 -0.95 -13.68 -7.03
CA MET A 129 -0.38 -14.69 -6.13
C MET A 129 0.00 -15.94 -6.93
N PHE A 130 1.20 -16.47 -6.68
CA PHE A 130 1.73 -17.67 -7.33
C PHE A 130 2.27 -18.69 -6.32
N GLY A 131 2.24 -19.98 -6.69
CA GLY A 131 2.70 -21.06 -5.81
C GLY A 131 1.74 -21.32 -4.66
N ASN A 132 2.26 -21.42 -3.44
CA ASN A 132 1.50 -21.62 -2.21
C ASN A 132 1.26 -20.31 -1.45
N ALA A 133 1.51 -19.16 -2.10
CA ALA A 133 1.38 -17.85 -1.48
C ALA A 133 -0.04 -17.59 -0.96
N GLN A 134 -0.14 -16.84 0.14
CA GLN A 134 -1.40 -16.57 0.83
C GLN A 134 -1.52 -15.09 1.18
N GLY A 135 -2.64 -14.47 0.85
CA GLY A 135 -3.00 -13.17 1.42
C GLY A 135 -3.46 -13.30 2.87
N GLY A 136 -3.57 -12.16 3.55
CA GLY A 136 -4.22 -12.08 4.84
C GLY A 136 -5.69 -11.67 4.73
N LYS A 137 -6.22 -11.12 5.82
CA LYS A 137 -7.62 -10.69 5.93
C LYS A 137 -7.68 -9.20 6.21
N GLY A 138 -7.64 -8.42 5.13
CA GLY A 138 -7.74 -6.97 5.21
C GLY A 138 -9.16 -6.42 5.42
N LEU A 139 -9.22 -5.14 5.80
CA LEU A 139 -10.43 -4.35 5.96
C LEU A 139 -10.37 -3.10 5.07
N TYR A 140 -11.51 -2.77 4.44
CA TYR A 140 -11.60 -1.72 3.42
C TYR A 140 -12.66 -0.69 3.78
N LYS A 141 -12.28 0.59 3.76
CA LYS A 141 -13.19 1.72 4.00
C LYS A 141 -13.01 2.77 2.91
N LYS A 142 -14.12 3.27 2.38
CA LYS A 142 -14.18 4.35 1.40
C LYS A 142 -15.22 5.37 1.84
#